data_AF-A0A670YAQ0-F1
#
_entry.id   AF-A0A670YAQ0-F1
#
_cell.length_a   1.000
_cell.length_b   1.000
_cell.length_c   1.000
_cell.angle_alpha   90.00
_cell.angle_beta   90.00
_cell.angle_gamma   90.00
#
_symmetry.space_group_name_H-M   'P 1'
#
loop_
_entity.id
_entity.type
_entity.pdbx_description
1 polymer ?
#
loop_
_entity_poly.entity_id
_entity_poly.type
_entity_poly.pdbx_seq_one_letter_code
_entity_poly.pdbx_strand_id
1 'polypeptide(L)'
;MYHVTVLLQPSLSSFRISIFAPNNLGPHFTDLRSMESQVNLGPVRIELLAMGIVAFAMYYFTYDPWIGKLLYLEDFYVMEEYRGWGIGTELLKNLSQIALESNCSCMHFLVVVWNKPSIEYYMRHGASDLSTEEGWHLFRFDKELSKAGKY
;
A
#
# COMPACT_ATOMS: atom_id res chain seq x y z
N MET A 1 -5.21 -7.57 22.17
CA MET A 1 -3.76 -7.29 22.08
C MET A 1 -3.33 -7.72 20.69
N TYR A 2 -3.45 -6.84 19.70
CA TYR A 2 -3.02 -7.13 18.33
C TYR A 2 -1.69 -6.44 18.10
N HIS A 3 -0.62 -7.24 18.20
CA HIS A 3 0.72 -6.88 17.77
C HIS A 3 0.76 -7.04 16.25
N VAL A 4 0.90 -5.95 15.50
CA VAL A 4 1.24 -6.02 14.07
C VAL A 4 2.73 -5.68 13.96
N THR A 5 3.54 -6.71 13.74
CA THR A 5 4.98 -6.59 13.53
C THR A 5 5.24 -6.62 12.02
N VAL A 6 5.62 -5.49 11.44
CA VAL A 6 6.11 -5.42 10.05
C VAL A 6 7.64 -5.44 10.09
N LEU A 7 8.25 -6.56 9.69
CA LEU A 7 9.69 -6.68 9.51
C LEU A 7 10.02 -6.45 8.04
N LEU A 8 10.73 -5.37 7.71
CA LEU A 8 11.28 -5.15 6.37
C LEU A 8 12.80 -4.98 6.42
N GLN A 9 13.49 -5.68 5.52
CA GLN A 9 14.95 -5.73 5.39
C GLN A 9 15.50 -4.54 4.59
N PRO A 10 16.78 -4.15 4.78
CA PRO A 10 17.32 -2.90 4.27
C PRO A 10 18.01 -3.06 2.90
N SER A 11 17.46 -2.46 1.84
CA SER A 11 18.27 -1.78 0.81
C SER A 11 17.42 -0.98 -0.18
N LEU A 12 17.69 0.33 -0.21
CA LEU A 12 17.53 1.27 -1.34
C LEU A 12 16.12 1.42 -1.95
N SER A 13 15.20 2.06 -1.23
CA SER A 13 14.01 2.76 -1.79
C SER A 13 13.41 3.64 -0.71
N SER A 14 13.14 4.93 -0.95
CA SER A 14 12.38 5.74 0.01
C SER A 14 10.92 5.29 -0.03
N PHE A 15 10.39 4.75 1.07
CA PHE A 15 8.97 4.41 1.17
C PHE A 15 8.17 5.58 1.72
N ARG A 16 6.93 5.70 1.25
CA ARG A 16 5.96 6.69 1.73
C ARG A 16 4.82 5.96 2.41
N ILE A 17 4.40 6.51 3.54
CA ILE A 17 3.28 6.00 4.31
C ILE A 17 2.27 7.13 4.46
N SER A 18 1.04 6.84 4.08
CA SER A 18 -0.10 7.70 4.34
C SER A 18 -0.88 7.10 5.51
N ILE A 19 -0.92 7.84 6.61
CA ILE A 19 -1.55 7.43 7.87
C ILE A 19 -2.84 8.21 8.06
N PHE A 20 -3.89 7.52 8.53
CA PHE A 20 -5.21 8.11 8.74
C PHE A 20 -5.68 7.91 10.18
N ALA A 21 -6.02 9.03 10.84
CA ALA A 21 -6.65 9.06 12.16
C ALA A 21 -8.01 9.78 12.09
N PRO A 22 -9.06 9.32 12.80
CA PRO A 22 -10.32 10.04 12.93
C PRO A 22 -10.14 11.32 13.75
N ASN A 23 -10.68 12.45 13.29
CA ASN A 23 -10.83 13.65 14.13
C ASN A 23 -12.05 13.54 15.08
N ASN A 24 -13.05 12.69 14.79
CA ASN A 24 -14.22 12.40 15.63
C ASN A 24 -14.84 11.04 15.28
N LEU A 25 -15.24 10.25 16.29
CA LEU A 25 -15.90 8.92 16.14
C LEU A 25 -17.40 9.03 15.75
N GLY A 26 -17.79 10.05 14.99
CA GLY A 26 -19.16 10.29 14.55
C GLY A 26 -19.50 9.62 13.20
N PRO A 27 -20.79 9.52 12.82
CA PRO A 27 -21.24 8.79 11.63
C PRO A 27 -20.85 9.43 10.28
N HIS A 28 -20.28 10.65 10.30
CA HIS A 28 -19.78 11.33 9.11
C HIS A 28 -18.26 11.55 9.22
N PHE A 29 -17.50 10.53 8.82
CA PHE A 29 -16.04 10.61 8.66
C PHE A 29 -15.71 11.58 7.53
N THR A 30 -15.56 12.86 7.85
CA THR A 30 -15.36 13.93 6.85
C THR A 30 -14.01 14.63 6.98
N ASP A 31 -13.22 14.27 8.00
CA ASP A 31 -11.96 14.94 8.27
C ASP A 31 -10.92 13.92 8.72
N LEU A 32 -10.08 13.52 7.78
CA LEU A 32 -8.98 12.57 7.95
C LEU A 32 -7.68 13.37 7.91
N ARG A 33 -6.91 13.37 9.00
CA ARG A 33 -5.54 13.90 8.93
C ARG A 33 -4.68 12.88 8.21
N SER A 34 -4.37 13.16 6.94
CA SER A 34 -3.27 12.51 6.23
C SER A 34 -1.96 13.02 6.83
N MET A 35 -1.23 12.13 7.48
CA MET A 35 0.16 12.39 7.82
C MET A 35 1.02 11.64 6.82
N GLU A 36 1.74 12.38 6.00
CA GLU A 36 2.74 11.83 5.09
C GLU A 36 4.11 11.90 5.76
N SER A 37 4.73 10.74 5.92
CA SER A 37 6.14 10.67 6.33
C SER A 37 6.94 9.97 5.25
N GLN A 38 8.03 10.61 4.82
CA GLN A 38 9.08 9.95 4.04
C GLN A 38 9.97 9.18 5.01
N VAL A 39 10.07 7.86 4.84
CA VAL A 39 10.89 7.03 5.71
C VAL A 39 12.11 6.53 4.94
N ASN A 40 13.31 6.85 5.44
CA ASN A 40 14.57 6.30 4.95
C ASN A 40 14.80 4.92 5.60
N LEU A 41 15.02 3.88 4.78
CA LEU A 41 15.23 2.49 5.23
C LEU A 41 16.61 2.28 5.90
N GLY A 42 16.75 2.79 7.12
CA GLY A 42 17.57 2.16 8.16
C GLY A 42 16.72 1.19 9.00
N PRO A 43 17.18 0.71 10.18
CA PRO A 43 16.31 0.01 11.13
C PRO A 43 15.33 1.00 11.77
N VAL A 44 14.37 1.48 10.98
CA VAL A 44 13.35 2.40 11.45
C VAL A 44 12.20 1.58 12.01
N ARG A 45 12.06 1.65 13.32
CA ARG A 45 10.90 1.17 14.05
C ARG A 45 9.82 2.24 13.95
N ILE A 46 8.75 1.98 13.20
CA ILE A 46 7.57 2.83 13.25
C ILE A 46 6.79 2.46 14.51
N GLU A 47 7.11 3.13 15.61
CA GLU A 47 6.22 3.15 16.76
C GLU A 47 5.10 4.15 16.45
N LEU A 48 3.92 3.63 16.10
CA LEU A 48 2.68 4.40 16.00
C LEU A 48 2.24 4.82 17.43
N LEU A 49 3.03 5.70 18.06
CA LEU A 49 2.70 6.36 19.32
C LEU A 49 1.72 7.52 19.02
N ALA A 50 0.49 7.18 18.63
CA ALA A 50 -0.59 8.15 18.63
C ALA A 50 -1.92 7.39 18.72
N MET A 51 -2.61 7.58 19.84
CA MET A 51 -3.95 7.09 20.14
C MET A 51 -4.91 7.45 18.99
N GLY A 52 -5.20 6.53 18.05
CA GLY A 52 -6.28 6.71 17.07
C GLY A 52 -5.97 6.47 15.60
N ILE A 53 -4.85 5.86 15.20
CA ILE A 53 -4.66 5.48 13.78
C ILE A 53 -5.48 4.23 13.48
N VAL A 54 -6.37 4.32 12.48
CA VAL A 54 -7.33 3.24 12.15
C VAL A 54 -7.11 2.63 10.76
N ALA A 55 -6.27 3.26 9.94
CA ALA A 55 -5.94 2.78 8.60
C ALA A 55 -4.59 3.36 8.12
N PHE A 56 -3.95 2.63 7.20
CA PHE A 56 -2.73 3.09 6.53
C PHE A 56 -2.61 2.52 5.11
N ALA A 57 -1.82 3.21 4.30
CA ALA A 57 -1.29 2.69 3.04
C ALA A 57 0.22 2.94 2.96
N MET A 58 0.96 1.95 2.47
CA MET A 58 2.39 2.03 2.18
C MET A 58 2.60 1.93 0.68
N TYR A 59 3.36 2.85 0.10
CA TYR A 59 3.61 2.86 -1.33
C TYR A 59 5.01 3.40 -1.67
N TYR A 60 5.41 3.15 -2.91
CA TYR A 60 6.64 3.68 -3.51
C TYR A 60 6.42 3.89 -5.01
N PHE A 61 7.40 4.48 -5.69
CA PHE A 61 7.34 4.65 -7.14
C PHE A 61 8.18 3.59 -7.83
N THR A 62 7.63 3.01 -8.88
CA THR A 62 8.32 2.07 -9.79
C THR A 62 8.35 2.64 -11.20
N TYR A 63 8.94 1.88 -12.12
CA TYR A 63 9.04 2.28 -13.52
C TYR A 63 8.74 1.09 -14.41
N ASP A 64 7.92 1.32 -15.42
CA ASP A 64 7.67 0.41 -16.52
C ASP A 64 8.31 0.97 -17.80
N PRO A 65 9.06 0.18 -18.58
CA PRO A 65 9.73 0.67 -19.79
C PRO A 65 8.82 1.23 -20.87
N TRP A 66 7.55 0.80 -20.91
CA TRP A 66 6.57 1.17 -21.94
C TRP A 66 5.71 2.36 -21.51
N ILE A 67 5.24 2.37 -20.27
CA ILE A 67 4.28 3.37 -19.77
C ILE A 67 4.90 4.39 -18.81
N GLY A 68 6.15 4.20 -18.41
CA GLY A 68 6.91 5.14 -17.61
C GLY A 68 6.72 4.97 -16.10
N LYS A 69 6.71 6.07 -15.36
CA LYS A 69 6.66 6.07 -13.90
C LYS A 69 5.30 5.58 -13.39
N LEU A 70 5.32 4.75 -12.34
CA LEU A 70 4.13 4.15 -11.73
C LEU A 70 4.13 4.34 -10.21
N LEU A 71 2.95 4.30 -9.59
CA LEU A 71 2.81 4.13 -8.14
C LEU A 71 2.63 2.64 -7.83
N TYR A 72 3.39 2.12 -6.88
CA TYR A 72 3.24 0.75 -6.39
C TYR A 72 2.72 0.77 -4.95
N LEU A 73 1.53 0.22 -4.74
CA LEU A 73 0.90 0.09 -3.43
C LEU A 73 1.32 -1.26 -2.81
N GLU A 74 2.15 -1.17 -1.77
CA GLU A 74 2.74 -2.33 -1.08
C GLU A 74 1.77 -2.91 -0.04
N ASP A 75 1.33 -2.07 0.89
CA ASP A 75 0.42 -2.46 1.95
C ASP A 75 -0.78 -1.52 2.01
N PHE A 76 -1.95 -2.09 2.24
CA PHE A 76 -3.20 -1.34 2.38
C PHE A 76 -4.05 -1.99 3.46
N TYR A 77 -4.36 -1.25 4.53
CA TYR A 77 -5.08 -1.82 5.65
C TYR A 77 -6.00 -0.81 6.34
N VAL A 78 -7.20 -1.30 6.67
CA VAL A 78 -8.18 -0.63 7.53
C VAL A 78 -8.53 -1.60 8.66
N MET A 79 -8.48 -1.11 9.90
CA MET A 79 -8.92 -1.83 11.10
C MET A 79 -10.36 -2.32 10.92
N GLU A 80 -10.63 -3.55 11.36
CA GLU A 80 -11.86 -4.26 11.03
C GLU A 80 -13.12 -3.51 11.49
N GLU A 81 -13.10 -2.95 12.69
CA GLU A 81 -14.22 -2.19 13.28
C GLU A 81 -14.53 -0.88 12.53
N TYR A 82 -13.63 -0.40 11.66
CA TYR A 82 -13.81 0.82 10.86
C TYR A 82 -14.03 0.54 9.36
N ARG A 83 -14.16 -0.73 8.95
CA ARG A 83 -14.47 -1.10 7.56
C ARG A 83 -15.92 -0.81 7.21
N GLY A 84 -16.16 -0.41 5.97
CA GLY A 84 -17.50 0.00 5.50
C GLY A 84 -17.83 1.48 5.75
N TRP A 85 -16.95 2.21 6.44
CA TRP A 85 -17.12 3.64 6.73
C TRP A 85 -16.51 4.55 5.65
N GLY A 86 -16.12 4.00 4.49
CA GLY A 86 -15.53 4.76 3.39
C GLY A 86 -14.03 5.12 3.54
N ILE A 87 -13.39 4.76 4.66
CA ILE A 87 -11.97 5.09 4.93
C ILE A 87 -11.04 4.54 3.85
N GLY A 88 -11.25 3.29 3.43
CA GLY A 88 -10.44 2.70 2.35
C GLY A 88 -10.60 3.44 1.02
N THR A 89 -11.83 3.87 0.70
CA THR A 89 -12.08 4.61 -0.54
C THR A 89 -11.38 5.97 -0.50
N GLU A 90 -11.36 6.65 0.65
CA GLU A 90 -10.65 7.91 0.82
C GLU A 90 -9.12 7.73 0.73
N LEU A 91 -8.59 6.65 1.31
CA LEU A 91 -7.20 6.24 1.13
C LEU A 91 -6.83 6.04 -0.35
N LEU A 92 -7.66 5.30 -1.10
CA LEU A 92 -7.43 5.09 -2.53
C LEU A 92 -7.52 6.39 -3.34
N LYS A 93 -8.45 7.30 -3.02
CA LYS A 93 -8.50 8.62 -3.68
C LYS A 93 -7.22 9.42 -3.45
N ASN A 94 -6.71 9.42 -2.21
CA ASN A 94 -5.48 10.13 -1.90
C ASN A 94 -4.29 9.53 -2.66
N LEU A 95 -4.18 8.21 -2.73
CA LEU A 95 -3.16 7.54 -3.56
C LEU A 95 -3.30 7.88 -5.04
N SER A 96 -4.53 7.97 -5.56
CA SER A 96 -4.79 8.39 -6.95
C SER A 96 -4.38 9.85 -7.20
N GLN A 97 -4.61 10.76 -6.26
CA GLN A 97 -4.14 12.14 -6.35
C GLN A 97 -2.61 12.19 -6.37
N ILE A 98 -1.95 11.46 -5.47
CA ILE A 98 -0.48 11.35 -5.42
C ILE A 98 0.06 10.81 -6.76
N ALA A 99 -0.57 9.79 -7.33
CA ALA A 99 -0.19 9.24 -8.64
C ALA A 99 -0.28 10.31 -9.74
N LEU A 100 -1.38 11.08 -9.79
CA LEU A 100 -1.56 12.16 -10.77
C LEU A 100 -0.52 13.27 -10.61
N GLU A 101 -0.34 13.79 -9.39
CA GLU A 101 0.63 14.84 -9.09
C GLU A 101 2.08 14.41 -9.36
N SER A 102 2.35 13.10 -9.22
CA SER A 102 3.66 12.50 -9.46
C SER A 102 3.91 12.09 -10.91
N ASN A 103 2.98 12.40 -11.83
CA ASN A 103 2.97 11.99 -13.23
C ASN A 103 3.11 10.46 -13.42
N CYS A 104 2.39 9.69 -12.60
CA CYS A 104 2.33 8.25 -12.74
C CYS A 104 1.23 7.86 -13.73
N SER A 105 1.54 6.91 -14.62
CA SER A 105 0.58 6.44 -15.64
C SER A 105 -0.49 5.51 -15.05
N CYS A 106 -0.14 4.74 -14.03
CA CYS A 106 -1.07 3.88 -13.30
C CYS A 106 -0.56 3.55 -11.89
N MET A 107 -1.37 2.79 -11.16
CA MET A 107 -1.04 2.21 -9.86
C MET A 107 -1.10 0.68 -9.92
N HIS A 108 -0.03 0.01 -9.49
CA HIS A 108 0.04 -1.45 -9.39
C HIS A 108 0.09 -1.91 -7.92
N PHE A 109 -0.41 -3.12 -7.67
CA PHE A 109 -0.38 -3.78 -6.37
C PHE A 109 -0.62 -5.28 -6.55
N LEU A 110 -0.35 -6.06 -5.50
CA LEU A 110 -0.64 -7.49 -5.47
C LEU A 110 -1.82 -7.78 -4.55
N VAL A 111 -2.64 -8.75 -4.96
CA VAL A 111 -3.70 -9.31 -4.13
C VAL A 111 -3.54 -10.82 -4.13
N VAL A 112 -3.51 -11.42 -2.94
CA VAL A 112 -3.50 -12.89 -2.84
C VAL A 112 -4.83 -13.46 -3.36
N VAL A 113 -4.76 -14.50 -4.17
CA VAL A 113 -5.90 -15.03 -4.95
C VAL A 113 -7.11 -15.45 -4.11
N TRP A 114 -6.90 -15.83 -2.85
CA TRP A 114 -7.98 -16.22 -1.94
C TRP A 114 -8.66 -15.04 -1.23
N ASN A 115 -8.12 -13.82 -1.34
CA ASN A 115 -8.67 -12.63 -0.71
C ASN A 115 -9.78 -12.01 -1.58
N LYS A 116 -10.86 -12.77 -1.75
CA LYS A 116 -12.04 -12.37 -2.51
C LYS A 116 -12.60 -11.00 -2.11
N PRO A 117 -12.69 -10.62 -0.81
CA PRO A 117 -13.16 -9.29 -0.43
C PRO A 117 -12.31 -8.16 -0.99
N SER A 118 -10.98 -8.31 -1.02
CA SER A 118 -10.09 -7.28 -1.56
C SER A 118 -10.13 -7.24 -3.08
N ILE A 119 -10.17 -8.40 -3.75
CA ILE A 119 -10.33 -8.50 -5.20
C ILE A 119 -11.58 -7.74 -5.65
N GLU A 120 -12.74 -8.07 -5.07
CA GLU A 120 -14.00 -7.39 -5.38
C GLU A 120 -13.96 -5.90 -5.04
N TYR A 121 -13.31 -5.53 -3.94
CA TYR A 121 -13.14 -4.14 -3.55
C TYR A 121 -12.38 -3.35 -4.61
N TYR A 122 -11.23 -3.84 -5.08
CA TYR A 122 -10.43 -3.14 -6.09
C TYR A 122 -11.10 -3.14 -7.47
N MET A 123 -11.71 -4.26 -7.89
CA MET A 123 -12.45 -4.32 -9.16
C MET A 123 -13.61 -3.31 -9.21
N ARG A 124 -14.36 -3.14 -8.10
CA ARG A 124 -15.41 -2.12 -8.00
C ARG A 124 -14.87 -0.68 -8.10
N HIS A 125 -13.58 -0.47 -7.83
CA HIS A 125 -12.90 0.81 -7.99
C HIS A 125 -12.13 0.91 -9.32
N GLY A 126 -12.37 0.00 -10.27
CA GLY A 126 -11.84 0.07 -11.63
C GLY A 126 -10.50 -0.64 -11.85
N ALA A 127 -10.04 -1.46 -10.90
CA ALA A 127 -8.83 -2.26 -11.11
C ALA A 127 -9.08 -3.45 -12.07
N SER A 128 -8.09 -3.75 -12.90
CA SER A 128 -8.00 -4.93 -13.77
C SER A 128 -7.04 -5.97 -13.19
N ASP A 129 -7.29 -7.26 -13.42
CA ASP A 129 -6.40 -8.34 -13.00
C ASP A 129 -5.43 -8.70 -14.13
N LEU A 130 -4.24 -8.10 -14.09
CA LEU A 130 -3.18 -8.34 -15.06
C LEU A 130 -2.68 -9.80 -15.07
N SER A 131 -2.81 -10.54 -13.97
CA SER A 131 -2.41 -11.96 -13.94
C SER A 131 -3.29 -12.78 -14.87
N THR A 132 -4.59 -12.45 -14.91
CA THR A 132 -5.58 -13.10 -15.77
C THR A 132 -5.58 -12.52 -17.19
N GLU A 133 -5.48 -11.20 -17.33
CA GLU A 133 -5.57 -10.50 -18.62
C GLU A 133 -4.30 -10.65 -19.48
N GLU A 134 -3.13 -10.60 -18.87
CA GLU A 134 -1.83 -10.57 -19.56
C GLU A 134 -0.92 -11.76 -19.22
N GLY A 135 -1.32 -12.60 -18.26
CA GLY A 135 -0.57 -13.81 -17.89
C GLY A 135 0.69 -13.55 -17.06
N TRP A 136 0.72 -12.45 -16.29
CA TRP A 136 1.86 -12.14 -15.43
C TRP A 136 1.99 -13.12 -14.26
N HIS A 137 3.23 -13.46 -13.96
CA HIS A 137 3.59 -14.27 -12.80
C HIS A 137 4.70 -13.56 -12.02
N LEU A 138 4.51 -13.43 -10.70
CA LEU A 138 5.56 -12.91 -9.83
C LEU A 138 6.52 -14.03 -9.46
N PHE A 139 7.78 -13.88 -9.85
CA PHE A 139 8.88 -14.77 -9.44
C PHE A 139 9.76 -14.08 -8.41
N ARG A 140 10.27 -14.87 -7.46
CA ARG A 140 11.21 -14.41 -6.42
C ARG A 140 12.36 -15.40 -6.31
N PHE A 141 13.58 -14.89 -6.32
CA PHE A 141 14.73 -15.62 -5.82
C PHE A 141 14.93 -15.32 -4.34
N ASP A 142 15.06 -16.36 -3.53
CA ASP A 142 15.38 -16.18 -2.11
C ASP A 142 16.87 -15.96 -1.89
N LYS A 143 17.19 -15.29 -0.78
CA LYS A 143 18.55 -14.87 -0.39
C LYS A 143 19.57 -16.01 -0.42
N GLU A 144 19.17 -17.23 -0.10
CA GLU A 144 20.06 -18.39 -0.07
C GLU A 144 20.55 -18.78 -1.47
N LEU A 145 19.77 -18.47 -2.51
CA LEU A 145 20.13 -18.74 -3.90
C LEU A 145 21.20 -17.74 -4.41
N SER A 146 21.13 -16.48 -3.96
CA SER A 146 22.12 -15.44 -4.26
C SER A 146 23.48 -15.69 -3.62
N LYS A 147 23.56 -16.45 -2.51
CA LYS A 147 24.84 -16.81 -1.87
C LYS A 147 25.52 -18.00 -2.52
N ALA A 148 24.76 -18.84 -3.23
CA ALA A 148 25.26 -20.10 -3.79
C ALA A 148 26.09 -19.93 -5.07
N GLY A 149 26.35 -18.70 -5.52
CA GLY A 149 27.15 -18.40 -6.71
C GLY A 149 26.61 -19.05 -7.99
N LYS A 150 25.33 -19.43 -8.00
CA LYS A 150 24.70 -20.06 -9.16
C LYS A 150 24.35 -19.03 -10.23
N TYR A 151 24.28 -17.75 -9.87
CA TYR A 151 24.23 -16.55 -10.72
C TYR A 151 24.77 -15.35 -9.93
#